data_AF-A0A9B0GV34-F1
#
_entry.id   AF-A0A9B0GV34-F1
#
_cell.length_a   1.000
_cell.length_b   1.000
_cell.length_c   1.000
_cell.angle_alpha   90.00
_cell.angle_beta   90.00
_cell.angle_gamma   90.00
#
_symmetry.space_group_name_H-M   'P 1'
#
loop_
_entity.id
_entity.type
_entity.pdbx_description
1 polymer ?
#
loop_
_entity_poly.entity_id
_entity_poly.type
_entity_poly.pdbx_seq_one_letter_code
_entity_poly.pdbx_strand_id
1 'polypeptide(L)'
;MVAPLPVVAVYIKESWWPTEDVLRTSDAAREGLMKVQSFGERIVLFILNVVIFGRLERNLEDGDMFFLPHSVKEQAKILWRDGSAVGFYTTKRKGSLCGDGTGACYLLPVFDTVFVRRMYRRQGLGMAMLQDFCETFQEDEALGVSWPISPAMYQAHPGNAKEDVSSQGRTSPDDGPRQCEEGKKWKKGLIDGLRGH
;
A
#
# COMPACT_ATOMS: atom_id res chain seq x y z
N MET A 1 24.74 -3.18 17.53
CA MET A 1 24.09 -2.95 16.22
C MET A 1 24.13 -1.46 15.94
N VAL A 2 24.66 -1.04 14.79
CA VAL A 2 24.61 0.36 14.36
C VAL A 2 23.20 0.61 13.81
N ALA A 3 22.47 1.58 14.36
CA ALA A 3 21.19 1.97 13.82
C ALA A 3 21.37 2.44 12.36
N PRO A 4 20.46 2.08 11.43
CA PRO A 4 20.56 2.54 10.06
C PRO A 4 20.59 4.07 10.02
N LEU A 5 21.51 4.63 9.24
CA LEU A 5 21.65 6.08 9.12
C LEU A 5 20.40 6.68 8.47
N PRO A 6 19.86 7.79 8.99
CA PRO A 6 18.68 8.43 8.42
C PRO A 6 19.01 9.04 7.05
N VAL A 7 18.12 8.83 6.08
CA VAL A 7 18.16 9.54 4.79
C VAL A 7 17.57 10.93 4.99
N VAL A 8 18.42 11.96 4.97
CA VAL A 8 18.02 13.36 5.20
C VAL A 8 17.84 14.17 3.93
N ALA A 9 18.48 13.76 2.82
CA ALA A 9 18.42 14.47 1.55
C ALA A 9 18.58 13.51 0.37
N VAL A 10 18.15 13.96 -0.81
CA VAL A 10 18.32 13.29 -2.10
C VAL A 10 18.91 14.26 -3.11
N TYR A 11 19.75 13.74 -4.01
CA TYR A 11 20.39 14.53 -5.06
C TYR A 11 19.53 14.49 -6.33
N ILE A 12 18.97 15.64 -6.72
CA ILE A 12 18.07 15.78 -7.86
C ILE A 12 18.49 17.02 -8.66
N LYS A 13 18.68 16.85 -9.98
CA LYS A 13 19.05 17.94 -10.90
C LYS A 13 20.19 18.81 -10.36
N GLU A 14 21.33 18.18 -10.07
CA GLU A 14 22.55 18.87 -9.64
C GLU A 14 22.47 19.60 -8.29
N SER A 15 21.48 19.25 -7.46
CA SER A 15 21.28 19.88 -6.15
C SER A 15 20.86 18.87 -5.09
N TRP A 16 21.27 19.12 -3.84
CA TRP A 16 20.79 18.37 -2.69
C TRP A 16 19.47 18.95 -2.19
N TRP A 17 18.46 18.10 -2.07
CA TRP A 17 17.14 18.46 -1.59
C TRP A 17 16.82 17.70 -0.31
N PRO A 18 16.44 18.37 0.79
CA PRO A 18 15.85 17.70 1.95
C PRO A 18 14.67 16.83 1.51
N THR A 19 14.54 15.63 2.08
CA THR A 19 13.47 14.71 1.71
C THR A 19 12.07 15.33 1.86
N GLU A 20 11.88 16.14 2.90
CA GLU A 20 10.63 16.86 3.14
C GLU A 20 10.32 17.92 2.07
N ASP A 21 11.34 18.60 1.54
CA ASP A 21 11.15 19.62 0.51
C ASP A 21 10.73 19.00 -0.82
N VAL A 22 11.24 17.80 -1.14
CA VAL A 22 10.80 17.05 -2.33
C VAL A 22 9.33 16.64 -2.23
N LEU A 23 8.81 16.43 -1.02
CA LEU A 23 7.41 16.07 -0.79
C LEU A 23 6.47 17.28 -0.82
N ARG A 24 6.98 18.51 -0.90
CA ARG A 24 6.15 19.71 -0.99
C ARG A 24 5.93 20.11 -2.44
N THR A 25 4.79 20.74 -2.69
CA THR A 25 4.50 21.43 -3.94
C THR A 25 4.52 22.94 -3.72
N SER A 26 4.72 23.71 -4.79
CA SER A 26 4.61 25.17 -4.75
C SER A 26 3.17 25.65 -4.62
N ASP A 27 2.19 24.80 -4.93
CA ASP A 27 0.77 25.10 -4.77
C ASP A 27 0.31 24.73 -3.36
N ALA A 28 0.23 25.74 -2.47
CA ALA A 28 -0.21 25.55 -1.09
C ALA A 28 -1.69 25.11 -0.97
N ALA A 29 -2.50 25.32 -2.00
CA ALA A 29 -3.90 24.87 -2.02
C ALA A 29 -4.05 23.40 -2.46
N ARG A 30 -2.94 22.73 -2.81
CA ARG A 30 -2.97 21.35 -3.29
C ARG A 30 -3.36 20.39 -2.16
N GLU A 31 -4.53 19.78 -2.34
CA GLU A 31 -5.22 19.02 -1.30
C GLU A 31 -5.94 17.80 -1.90
N GLY A 32 -6.02 16.69 -1.15
CA GLY A 32 -6.76 15.50 -1.55
C GLY A 32 -6.01 14.52 -2.46
N LEU A 33 -6.72 13.50 -2.95
CA LEU A 33 -6.16 12.43 -3.79
C LEU A 33 -6.06 12.87 -5.25
N MET A 34 -4.84 12.82 -5.79
CA MET A 34 -4.57 13.24 -7.16
C MET A 34 -3.82 12.15 -7.94
N LYS A 35 -4.26 11.89 -9.17
CA LYS A 35 -3.58 10.97 -10.09
C LYS A 35 -2.18 11.50 -10.42
N VAL A 36 -1.19 10.61 -10.41
CA VAL A 36 0.17 10.92 -10.84
C VAL A 36 0.20 11.08 -12.37
N GLN A 37 0.55 12.27 -12.85
CA GLN A 37 0.56 12.62 -14.29
C GLN A 37 1.91 13.17 -14.76
N SER A 38 2.74 13.69 -13.85
CA SER A 38 4.01 14.32 -14.17
C SER A 38 5.21 13.51 -13.70
N PHE A 39 6.37 13.79 -14.29
CA PHE A 39 7.64 13.23 -13.83
C PHE A 39 7.99 13.67 -12.39
N GLY A 40 7.66 14.91 -12.02
CA GLY A 40 7.85 15.39 -10.65
C GLY A 40 7.06 14.57 -9.63
N GLU A 41 5.79 14.29 -9.90
CA GLU A 41 4.97 13.43 -9.03
C GLU A 41 5.48 11.99 -8.98
N ARG A 42 6.09 11.48 -10.07
CA ARG A 42 6.77 10.17 -10.03
C ARG A 42 7.98 10.18 -9.09
N ILE A 43 8.72 11.29 -9.01
CA ILE A 43 9.78 11.47 -8.01
C ILE A 43 9.15 11.46 -6.60
N VAL A 44 8.10 12.24 -6.36
CA VAL A 44 7.39 12.27 -5.06
C VAL A 44 6.94 10.87 -4.64
N LEU A 45 6.30 10.13 -5.55
CA LEU A 45 5.88 8.74 -5.33
C LEU A 45 7.07 7.84 -4.99
N PHE A 46 8.19 7.98 -5.69
CA PHE A 46 9.41 7.22 -5.41
C PHE A 46 9.97 7.54 -4.03
N ILE A 47 10.02 8.82 -3.64
CA ILE A 47 10.49 9.24 -2.31
C ILE A 47 9.58 8.69 -1.22
N LEU A 48 8.26 8.81 -1.35
CA LEU A 48 7.31 8.24 -0.40
C LEU A 48 7.51 6.73 -0.23
N ASN A 49 7.69 6.01 -1.34
CA ASN A 49 7.77 4.56 -1.35
C ASN A 49 9.11 4.02 -0.85
N VAL A 50 10.21 4.45 -1.49
CA VAL A 50 11.53 3.85 -1.29
C VAL A 50 12.25 4.48 -0.10
N VAL A 51 12.11 5.79 0.07
CA VAL A 51 12.85 6.53 1.10
C VAL A 51 12.04 6.60 2.39
N ILE A 52 10.86 7.23 2.35
CA ILE A 52 10.06 7.45 3.56
C ILE A 52 9.56 6.12 4.12
N PHE A 53 8.80 5.35 3.34
CA PHE A 53 8.38 4.02 3.78
C PHE A 53 9.61 3.12 3.93
N GLY A 54 10.32 2.82 2.84
CA GLY A 54 11.33 1.75 2.81
C GLY A 54 12.52 1.92 3.75
N ARG A 55 12.93 3.17 4.09
CA ARG A 55 14.10 3.43 4.94
C ARG A 55 13.78 4.10 6.27
N LEU A 56 12.81 5.01 6.32
CA LEU A 56 12.59 5.84 7.52
C LEU A 56 11.46 5.31 8.41
N GLU A 57 10.37 4.80 7.83
CA GLU A 57 9.15 4.48 8.58
C GLU A 57 8.83 2.98 8.69
N ARG A 58 9.48 2.14 7.88
CA ARG A 58 9.25 0.68 7.89
C ARG A 58 9.78 0.04 9.18
N ASN A 59 9.01 -0.89 9.74
CA ASN A 59 9.50 -1.75 10.80
C ASN A 59 10.36 -2.88 10.18
N LEU A 60 11.58 -3.08 10.69
CA LEU A 60 12.49 -4.11 10.19
C LEU A 60 12.03 -5.53 10.53
N GLU A 61 11.10 -5.67 11.48
CA GLU A 61 10.49 -6.96 11.84
C GLU A 61 9.42 -7.41 10.84
N ASP A 62 8.91 -6.49 10.01
CA ASP A 62 7.98 -6.78 8.91
C ASP A 62 8.77 -7.23 7.66
N GLY A 63 9.42 -8.40 7.77
CA GLY A 63 10.41 -8.91 6.81
C GLY A 63 9.99 -8.99 5.34
N ASP A 64 8.67 -9.00 5.06
CA ASP A 64 8.12 -9.26 3.73
C ASP A 64 7.57 -8.01 3.02
N MET A 65 7.57 -6.83 3.66
CA MET A 65 7.02 -5.60 3.05
C MET A 65 8.11 -4.75 2.40
N PHE A 66 8.52 -5.13 1.19
CA PHE A 66 9.30 -4.25 0.31
C PHE A 66 8.46 -3.88 -0.91
N PHE A 67 8.11 -2.60 -1.01
CA PHE A 67 7.52 -2.08 -2.23
C PHE A 67 8.63 -1.78 -3.23
N LEU A 68 8.58 -2.43 -4.39
CA LEU A 68 9.45 -2.11 -5.50
C LEU A 68 9.08 -0.73 -6.08
N PRO A 69 10.02 -0.05 -6.77
CA PRO A 69 9.67 1.13 -7.54
C PRO A 69 8.55 0.80 -8.54
N HIS A 70 7.46 1.56 -8.47
CA HIS A 70 6.30 1.35 -9.32
C HIS A 70 6.65 1.51 -10.80
N SER A 71 6.18 0.59 -11.62
CA SER A 71 6.34 0.69 -13.07
C SER A 71 5.69 1.98 -13.59
N VAL A 72 6.23 2.55 -14.67
CA VAL A 72 5.59 3.68 -15.39
C VAL A 72 4.17 3.29 -15.86
N LYS A 73 3.93 2.00 -16.07
CA LYS A 73 2.62 1.46 -16.49
C LYS A 73 1.59 1.41 -15.37
N GLU A 74 2.02 1.42 -14.10
CA GLU A 74 1.12 1.40 -12.95
C GLU A 74 0.53 2.77 -12.71
N GLN A 75 -0.78 2.80 -12.44
CA GLN A 75 -1.44 4.00 -11.98
C GLN A 75 -1.19 4.20 -10.50
N ALA A 76 -1.08 5.46 -10.10
CA ALA A 76 -0.92 5.84 -8.71
C ALA A 76 -1.70 7.12 -8.45
N LYS A 77 -2.18 7.27 -7.21
CA LYS A 77 -2.64 8.55 -6.68
C LYS A 77 -1.81 8.93 -5.47
N ILE A 78 -1.43 10.20 -5.38
CA ILE A 78 -0.79 10.80 -4.21
C ILE A 78 -1.85 11.55 -3.42
N LEU A 79 -1.86 11.36 -2.11
CA LEU A 79 -2.67 12.15 -1.19
C LEU A 79 -1.86 13.37 -0.74
N TRP A 80 -2.42 14.55 -0.98
CA TRP A 80 -1.86 15.83 -0.58
C TRP A 80 -2.64 16.40 0.62
N ARG A 81 -1.92 17.02 1.56
CA ARG A 81 -2.44 17.79 2.69
C ARG A 81 -1.61 19.06 2.81
N ASP A 82 -2.24 20.23 2.73
CA ASP A 82 -1.56 21.54 2.86
C ASP A 82 -0.32 21.65 1.96
N GLY A 83 -0.45 21.26 0.69
CA GLY A 83 0.65 21.26 -0.29
C GLY A 83 1.75 20.22 -0.04
N SER A 84 1.59 19.32 0.92
CA SER A 84 2.56 18.26 1.25
C SER A 84 2.02 16.88 0.89
N ALA A 85 2.86 16.05 0.29
CA ALA A 85 2.52 14.66 0.00
C ALA A 85 2.60 13.81 1.27
N VAL A 86 1.46 13.23 1.66
CA VAL A 86 1.30 12.53 2.95
C VAL A 86 1.09 11.02 2.82
N GLY A 87 0.83 10.54 1.61
CA GLY A 87 0.64 9.14 1.33
C GLY A 87 0.35 8.92 -0.14
N PHE A 88 0.20 7.65 -0.52
CA PHE A 88 -0.15 7.27 -1.87
C PHE A 88 -0.84 5.91 -1.87
N TYR A 89 -1.49 5.60 -2.99
CA TYR A 89 -1.77 4.22 -3.34
C TYR A 89 -1.52 3.98 -4.83
N THR A 90 -1.32 2.72 -5.20
CA THR A 90 -1.15 2.27 -6.59
C THR A 90 -2.17 1.22 -6.97
N THR A 91 -2.38 1.08 -8.28
CA THR A 91 -3.30 0.09 -8.83
C THR A 91 -2.67 -0.71 -9.96
N LYS A 92 -3.01 -2.00 -9.98
CA LYS A 92 -2.82 -2.84 -11.16
C LYS A 92 -4.13 -2.85 -11.93
N ARG A 93 -4.05 -2.54 -13.22
CA ARG A 93 -5.24 -2.52 -14.07
C ARG A 93 -5.64 -3.94 -14.44
N LYS A 94 -6.94 -4.20 -14.51
CA LYS A 94 -7.49 -5.38 -15.17
C LYS A 94 -6.92 -5.50 -16.59
N GLY A 95 -6.48 -6.70 -16.95
CA GLY A 95 -5.83 -7.02 -18.21
C GLY A 95 -4.33 -6.68 -18.30
N SER A 96 -3.74 -6.00 -17.30
CA SER A 96 -2.29 -5.78 -17.27
C SER A 96 -1.53 -7.05 -16.87
N LEU A 97 -0.31 -7.22 -17.38
CA LEU A 97 0.53 -8.39 -17.10
C LEU A 97 0.95 -8.46 -15.64
N CYS A 98 0.90 -9.68 -15.08
CA CYS A 98 1.48 -10.02 -13.79
C CYS A 98 3.01 -9.97 -13.90
N GLY A 99 3.68 -9.47 -12.85
CA GLY A 99 5.11 -9.15 -12.85
C GLY A 99 6.07 -10.35 -12.84
N ASP A 100 5.58 -11.57 -13.01
CA ASP A 100 6.32 -12.82 -12.85
C ASP A 100 6.71 -13.50 -14.17
N GLY A 101 6.44 -12.86 -15.32
CA GLY A 101 6.81 -13.40 -16.64
C GLY A 101 6.02 -14.64 -17.04
N THR A 102 4.96 -14.99 -16.31
CA THR A 102 4.09 -16.15 -16.60
C THR A 102 3.17 -15.93 -17.80
N GLY A 103 3.08 -14.70 -18.31
CA GLY A 103 2.10 -14.30 -19.32
C GLY A 103 0.68 -14.16 -18.76
N ALA A 104 0.48 -14.32 -17.44
CA ALA A 104 -0.80 -14.09 -16.78
C ALA A 104 -1.12 -12.59 -16.72
N CYS A 105 -2.42 -12.28 -16.70
CA CYS A 105 -2.93 -10.92 -16.53
C CYS A 105 -3.82 -10.83 -15.30
N TYR A 106 -3.84 -9.64 -14.68
CA TYR A 106 -4.80 -9.34 -13.62
C TYR A 106 -6.23 -9.44 -14.14
N LEU A 107 -7.05 -10.28 -13.51
CA LEU A 107 -8.47 -10.45 -13.89
C LEU A 107 -9.38 -9.37 -13.32
N LEU A 108 -8.91 -8.66 -12.29
CA LEU A 108 -9.62 -7.59 -11.59
C LEU A 108 -8.73 -6.35 -11.47
N PRO A 109 -9.30 -5.14 -11.29
CA PRO A 109 -8.53 -4.03 -10.75
C PRO A 109 -8.02 -4.39 -9.36
N VAL A 110 -6.74 -4.11 -9.08
CA VAL A 110 -6.12 -4.46 -7.79
C VAL A 110 -5.63 -3.21 -7.07
N PHE A 111 -6.03 -3.06 -5.80
CA PHE A 111 -5.44 -2.13 -4.85
C PHE A 111 -4.10 -2.70 -4.39
N ASP A 112 -3.02 -2.17 -4.95
CA ASP A 112 -1.74 -2.88 -4.97
C ASP A 112 -0.84 -2.47 -3.81
N THR A 113 -0.42 -1.21 -3.78
CA THR A 113 0.39 -0.67 -2.71
C THR A 113 -0.33 0.50 -2.09
N VAL A 114 -0.34 0.60 -0.76
CA VAL A 114 -0.88 1.75 -0.03
C VAL A 114 0.05 2.13 1.09
N PHE A 115 0.24 3.44 1.25
CA PHE A 115 1.05 3.97 2.33
C PHE A 115 0.53 5.33 2.79
N VAL A 116 0.45 5.50 4.11
CA VAL A 116 0.23 6.78 4.76
C VAL A 116 1.39 7.01 5.72
N ARG A 117 2.03 8.17 5.61
CA ARG A 117 3.13 8.58 6.50
C ARG A 117 2.67 8.56 7.95
N ARG A 118 3.55 8.11 8.85
CA ARG A 118 3.25 7.78 10.25
C ARG A 118 2.56 8.92 10.99
N MET A 119 3.01 10.15 10.80
CA MET A 119 2.44 11.33 11.46
C MET A 119 1.03 11.71 10.98
N TYR A 120 0.55 11.14 9.87
CA TYR A 120 -0.79 11.35 9.33
C TYR A 120 -1.71 10.12 9.49
N ARG A 121 -1.23 9.05 10.14
CA ARG A 121 -2.05 7.85 10.38
C ARG A 121 -3.12 8.13 11.44
N ARG A 122 -4.13 7.25 11.50
CA ARG A 122 -5.29 7.33 12.42
C ARG A 122 -6.21 8.55 12.23
N GLN A 123 -6.16 9.17 11.04
CA GLN A 123 -7.04 10.29 10.64
C GLN A 123 -8.02 9.89 9.51
N GLY A 124 -8.26 8.59 9.30
CA GLY A 124 -9.16 8.10 8.24
C GLY A 124 -8.59 8.12 6.82
N LEU A 125 -7.36 8.59 6.60
CA LEU A 125 -6.78 8.75 5.25
C LEU A 125 -6.65 7.44 4.46
N GLY A 126 -6.27 6.34 5.14
CA GLY A 126 -6.20 5.03 4.49
C GLY A 126 -7.58 4.52 4.03
N MET A 127 -8.63 4.82 4.81
CA MET A 127 -9.99 4.51 4.38
C MET A 127 -10.45 5.39 3.23
N ALA A 128 -10.12 6.68 3.23
CA ALA A 128 -10.42 7.55 2.11
C ALA A 128 -9.76 7.06 0.80
N MET A 129 -8.54 6.53 0.87
CA MET A 129 -7.88 5.90 -0.29
C MET A 129 -8.59 4.64 -0.77
N LEU A 130 -9.04 3.77 0.16
CA LEU A 130 -9.76 2.55 -0.19
C LEU A 130 -11.14 2.89 -0.80
N GLN A 131 -11.84 3.86 -0.22
CA GLN A 131 -13.12 4.34 -0.76
C GLN A 131 -12.96 4.93 -2.16
N ASP A 132 -11.99 5.82 -2.36
CA ASP A 132 -11.70 6.40 -3.69
C ASP A 132 -11.32 5.32 -4.72
N PHE A 133 -10.65 4.24 -4.32
CA PHE A 133 -10.39 3.08 -5.17
C PHE A 133 -11.69 2.34 -5.54
N CYS A 134 -12.55 2.02 -4.57
CA CYS A 134 -13.83 1.37 -4.83
C CYS A 134 -14.74 2.20 -5.74
N GLU A 135 -14.82 3.52 -5.52
CA GLU A 135 -15.57 4.45 -6.36
C GLU A 135 -14.99 4.53 -7.78
N THR A 136 -13.66 4.50 -7.92
CA THR A 136 -12.98 4.51 -9.22
C THR A 136 -13.33 3.29 -10.08
N PHE A 137 -13.61 2.13 -9.45
CA PHE A 137 -13.90 0.87 -10.12
C PHE A 137 -15.29 0.32 -9.77
N GLN A 138 -16.25 1.21 -9.52
CA GLN A 138 -17.62 0.84 -9.12
C GLN A 138 -18.38 -0.02 -10.14
N GLU A 139 -17.92 -0.05 -11.40
CA GLU A 139 -18.51 -0.85 -12.48
C GLU A 139 -17.99 -2.29 -12.52
N ASP A 140 -16.88 -2.60 -11.83
CA ASP A 140 -16.35 -3.97 -11.75
C ASP A 140 -17.09 -4.76 -10.65
N GLU A 141 -17.54 -5.98 -10.97
CA GLU A 141 -18.25 -6.86 -10.03
C GLU A 141 -17.42 -7.26 -8.80
N ALA A 142 -16.09 -7.25 -8.93
CA ALA A 142 -15.16 -7.60 -7.88
C ALA A 142 -13.86 -6.81 -8.01
N LEU A 143 -13.21 -6.59 -6.87
CA LEU A 143 -11.93 -5.89 -6.75
C LEU A 143 -10.91 -6.76 -6.04
N GLY A 144 -9.64 -6.63 -6.44
CA GLY A 144 -8.52 -7.32 -5.80
C GLY A 144 -7.75 -6.42 -4.82
N VAL A 145 -7.05 -7.06 -3.88
CA VAL A 145 -6.04 -6.43 -3.03
C VAL A 145 -4.76 -7.25 -3.12
N SER A 146 -3.62 -6.61 -3.29
CA SER A 146 -2.33 -7.31 -3.35
C SER A 146 -1.91 -7.81 -1.96
N TRP A 147 -1.15 -8.91 -1.95
CA TRP A 147 -0.52 -9.47 -0.76
C TRP A 147 0.95 -9.02 -0.68
N PRO A 148 1.54 -8.78 0.51
CA PRO A 148 0.96 -8.92 1.85
C PRO A 148 0.06 -7.76 2.28
N ILE A 149 -0.96 -8.09 3.08
CA ILE A 149 -1.86 -7.10 3.70
C ILE A 149 -1.36 -6.80 5.11
N SER A 150 -1.11 -5.52 5.40
CA SER A 150 -0.66 -5.11 6.74
C SER A 150 -1.77 -5.33 7.80
N PRO A 151 -1.44 -5.62 9.07
CA PRO A 151 -2.43 -5.75 10.14
C PRO A 151 -3.38 -4.55 10.26
N ALA A 152 -2.87 -3.34 9.99
CA ALA A 152 -3.66 -2.11 10.02
C ALA A 152 -4.77 -2.08 8.96
N MET A 153 -4.56 -2.71 7.79
CA MET A 153 -5.58 -2.83 6.75
C MET A 153 -6.67 -3.84 7.09
N TYR A 154 -6.35 -4.92 7.83
CA TYR A 154 -7.36 -5.86 8.31
C TYR A 154 -8.33 -5.26 9.33
N GLN A 155 -7.87 -4.26 10.09
CA GLN A 155 -8.67 -3.57 11.11
C GLN A 155 -9.58 -2.47 10.56
N ALA A 156 -9.65 -2.30 9.24
CA ALA A 156 -10.55 -1.37 8.58
C ALA A 156 -12.03 -1.84 8.68
N HIS A 157 -12.55 -1.91 9.91
CA HIS A 157 -13.97 -2.06 10.16
C HIS A 157 -14.63 -0.68 10.13
N PRO A 158 -15.81 -0.51 9.49
CA PRO A 158 -16.62 0.67 9.71
C PRO A 158 -16.95 0.72 11.20
N GLY A 159 -16.58 1.81 11.88
CA GLY A 159 -16.91 1.98 13.29
C GLY A 159 -18.42 1.88 13.50
N ASN A 160 -18.82 1.01 14.42
CA ASN A 160 -20.16 0.77 14.97
C ASN A 160 -21.24 1.79 14.57
N ALA A 161 -22.11 1.40 13.64
CA ALA A 161 -23.52 1.73 13.80
C ALA A 161 -23.99 1.01 15.08
N LYS A 162 -24.54 1.75 16.05
CA LYS A 162 -25.18 1.16 17.22
C LYS A 162 -26.32 0.27 16.73
N GLU A 163 -26.15 -1.05 16.82
CA GLU A 163 -27.26 -1.98 16.78
C GLU A 163 -27.75 -2.18 18.22
N ASP A 164 -28.74 -1.38 18.61
CA ASP A 164 -29.62 -1.69 19.74
C ASP A 164 -30.57 -2.81 19.30
N VAL A 165 -30.28 -4.07 19.63
CA VAL A 165 -31.31 -5.13 19.67
C VAL A 165 -31.06 -6.07 20.85
N SER A 166 -31.86 -5.81 21.89
CA SER A 166 -32.38 -6.82 22.82
C SER A 166 -33.05 -7.96 22.06
N SER A 167 -32.58 -9.20 22.21
CA SER A 167 -33.38 -10.31 22.79
C SER A 167 -32.66 -11.68 22.67
N GLN A 168 -32.85 -12.45 23.74
CA GLN A 168 -32.45 -13.83 24.00
C GLN A 168 -32.58 -14.83 22.83
N GLY A 169 -31.68 -15.84 22.80
CA GLY A 169 -32.09 -17.14 22.26
C GLY A 169 -31.02 -18.16 21.87
N ARG A 170 -30.39 -18.80 22.87
CA ARG A 170 -29.94 -20.21 22.91
C ARG A 170 -28.74 -20.70 22.06
N THR A 171 -27.85 -21.34 22.82
CA THR A 171 -26.69 -22.17 22.47
C THR A 171 -27.08 -23.53 21.88
N SER A 172 -26.25 -24.05 20.97
CA SER A 172 -25.74 -25.44 21.02
C SER A 172 -24.47 -25.59 20.14
N PRO A 173 -23.57 -26.56 20.46
CA PRO A 173 -22.17 -26.52 20.06
C PRO A 173 -21.81 -27.54 18.95
N ASP A 174 -20.57 -27.40 18.47
CA ASP A 174 -19.69 -28.43 17.87
C ASP A 174 -19.44 -28.32 16.36
N ASP A 175 -18.23 -27.85 16.02
CA ASP A 175 -17.41 -28.39 14.93
C ASP A 175 -15.97 -27.87 15.12
N GLY A 176 -15.03 -28.79 15.39
CA GLY A 176 -13.63 -28.49 15.71
C GLY A 176 -12.83 -27.91 14.54
N PRO A 177 -11.66 -27.30 14.82
CA PRO A 177 -10.88 -26.59 13.79
C PRO A 177 -10.19 -27.55 12.82
N ARG A 178 -10.62 -27.54 11.56
CA ARG A 178 -9.88 -28.11 10.42
C ARG A 178 -8.63 -27.25 10.16
N GLN A 179 -7.45 -27.83 10.35
CA GLN A 179 -6.18 -27.23 9.96
C GLN A 179 -5.99 -27.38 8.43
N CYS A 180 -5.88 -26.25 7.72
CA CYS A 180 -5.48 -26.21 6.31
C CYS A 180 -3.95 -26.32 6.19
N GLU A 181 -3.46 -27.48 5.73
CA GLU A 181 -2.02 -27.75 5.53
C GLU A 181 -1.41 -27.17 4.24
N GLU A 182 -2.12 -26.34 3.48
CA GLU A 182 -1.62 -25.84 2.18
C GLU A 182 -0.50 -24.77 2.30
N GLY A 183 -0.37 -24.10 3.46
CA GLY A 183 0.61 -23.02 3.66
C GLY A 183 2.09 -23.44 3.76
N LYS A 184 2.40 -24.74 3.82
CA LYS A 184 3.78 -25.23 3.97
C LYS A 184 4.48 -25.54 2.63
N LYS A 185 3.72 -25.67 1.53
CA LYS A 185 4.29 -26.06 0.23
C LYS A 185 5.06 -24.93 -0.47
N TRP A 186 4.66 -23.68 -0.25
CA TRP A 186 5.27 -22.51 -0.91
C TRP A 186 6.63 -22.13 -0.32
N LYS A 187 6.84 -22.37 0.99
CA LYS A 187 8.11 -22.07 1.64
C LYS A 187 9.28 -22.90 1.12
N LYS A 188 9.04 -24.12 0.60
CA LYS A 188 10.12 -25.00 0.13
C LYS A 188 10.66 -24.62 -1.26
N GLY A 189 9.81 -24.12 -2.15
CA GLY A 189 10.22 -23.76 -3.52
C GLY A 189 11.12 -22.52 -3.62
N LEU A 190 11.06 -21.61 -2.64
CA LEU A 190 11.84 -20.36 -2.65
C LEU A 190 13.29 -20.57 -2.17
N ILE A 191 13.55 -21.56 -1.30
CA ILE A 191 14.87 -21.79 -0.70
C ILE A 191 15.80 -22.56 -1.65
N ASP A 192 15.24 -23.38 -2.55
CA ASP A 192 16.01 -24.21 -3.48
C ASP A 192 16.49 -23.42 -4.72
N GLY A 193 15.90 -22.27 -5.02
CA GLY A 193 16.27 -21.41 -6.16
C GLY A 193 17.45 -20.47 -5.93
N LEU A 194 17.95 -20.32 -4.69
CA LEU A 194 19.04 -19.40 -4.34
C LEU A 194 20.40 -20.09 -4.13
N ARG A 195 20.54 -21.34 -4.57
CA ARG A 195 21.80 -22.10 -4.47
C ARG A 195 22.29 -22.69 -5.79
N GLY A 196 21.83 -22.16 -6.93
CA GLY A 196 22.29 -22.58 -8.25
C GLY A 196 22.49 -21.39 -9.18
N HIS A 197 23.69 -20.83 -9.17
CA HIS A 197 24.50 -20.32 -10.28
C HIS A 197 25.56 -19.34 -9.76
#